data_AF-A0A9D1EG17-F1
#
_entry.id   AF-A0A9D1EG17-F1
#
_cell.length_a   1.000
_cell.length_b   1.000
_cell.length_c   1.000
_cell.angle_alpha   90.00
_cell.angle_beta   90.00
_cell.angle_gamma   90.00
#
_symmetry.space_group_name_H-M   'P 1'
#
loop_
_entity.id
_entity.type
_entity.pdbx_description
1 polymer ?
#
loop_
_entity_poly.entity_id
_entity_poly.type
_entity_poly.pdbx_seq_one_letter_code
_entity_poly.pdbx_strand_id
1 'polypeptide(L)' 'MYDKISEWIDNVLKNNIPDNIVAFCFNLYDDGNRTWSMELVGTEQFDLENEDWACCEVTDFGTRQNPLFKIGNRRLSMRR' A
#
# COMPACT_ATOMS: atom_id res chain seq x y z
N MET A 1 -9.77 12.78 -1.97
CA MET A 1 -8.55 11.95 -1.74
C MET A 1 -8.91 10.76 -0.88
N TYR A 2 -9.63 10.98 0.22
CA TYR A 2 -10.28 9.93 1.01
C TYR A 2 -11.06 8.91 0.16
N ASP A 3 -11.99 9.36 -0.68
CA ASP A 3 -12.84 8.46 -1.49
C ASP A 3 -12.02 7.54 -2.40
N LYS A 4 -10.92 8.06 -2.97
CA LYS A 4 -10.01 7.28 -3.82
C LYS A 4 -9.28 6.19 -3.03
N ILE A 5 -8.89 6.49 -1.79
CA ILE A 5 -8.24 5.51 -0.91
C ILE A 5 -9.25 4.45 -0.49
N SER A 6 -10.46 4.86 -0.09
CA SER A 6 -11.53 3.94 0.27
C SER A 6 -11.87 2.99 -0.88
N GLU A 7 -12.14 3.52 -2.08
CA GLU A 7 -12.46 2.71 -3.27
C GLU A 7 -11.34 1.74 -3.64
N TRP A 8 -10.07 2.15 -3.49
CA TRP A 8 -8.95 1.26 -3.75
C TRP A 8 -8.83 0.15 -2.71
N ILE A 9 -8.93 0.46 -1.42
CA ILE A 9 -8.93 -0.56 -0.36
C ILE A 9 -10.07 -1.55 -0.59
N ASP A 10 -11.28 -1.06 -0.88
CA ASP A 10 -12.44 -1.90 -1.18
C ASP A 10 -12.17 -2.81 -2.39
N ASN A 11 -11.49 -2.32 -3.43
CA ASN A 11 -11.13 -3.13 -4.59
C ASN A 11 -10.06 -4.18 -4.28
N VAL A 12 -9.06 -3.84 -3.47
CA VAL A 12 -7.99 -4.76 -3.05
C VAL A 12 -8.56 -5.90 -2.19
N LEU A 13 -9.42 -5.54 -1.23
CA LEU A 13 -9.99 -6.46 -0.25
C LEU A 13 -11.28 -7.16 -0.71
N LYS A 14 -11.73 -6.95 -1.96
CA LYS A 14 -12.84 -7.71 -2.57
C LYS A 14 -12.51 -9.19 -2.76
N ASN A 15 -11.23 -9.54 -2.88
CA ASN A 15 -10.79 -10.92 -3.00
C ASN A 15 -10.85 -11.62 -1.63
N ASN A 16 -10.92 -12.95 -1.64
CA ASN A 16 -10.81 -13.72 -0.39
C ASN A 16 -9.49 -13.40 0.31
N ILE A 17 -9.59 -13.02 1.58
CA ILE A 17 -8.45 -12.80 2.47
C ILE A 17 -8.04 -14.17 3.02
N PRO A 18 -6.79 -14.62 2.80
CA PRO A 18 -6.28 -15.85 3.41
C PRO A 18 -6.47 -15.91 4.93
N ASP A 19 -6.88 -17.07 5.46
CA ASP A 19 -7.21 -17.27 6.89
C ASP A 19 -6.01 -17.06 7.83
N ASN A 20 -4.78 -17.18 7.31
CA ASN A 20 -3.55 -16.97 8.07
C ASN A 20 -3.11 -15.50 8.14
N ILE A 21 -3.86 -14.57 7.54
CA ILE A 21 -3.59 -13.14 7.70
C ILE A 21 -4.16 -12.67 9.04
N VAL A 22 -3.29 -12.10 9.88
CA VAL A 22 -3.64 -11.57 11.21
C VAL A 22 -3.55 -10.05 11.28
N ALA A 23 -2.82 -9.42 10.36
CA ALA A 23 -2.69 -7.97 10.26
C ALA A 23 -2.41 -7.48 8.84
N PHE A 24 -2.70 -6.20 8.63
CA PHE A 24 -2.41 -5.47 7.39
C PHE A 24 -1.37 -4.38 7.63
N CYS A 25 -0.46 -4.20 6.67
CA CYS A 25 0.52 -3.13 6.66
C CYS A 25 0.39 -2.30 5.38
N PHE A 26 0.33 -0.98 5.51
CA PHE A 26 0.46 -0.05 4.39
C PHE A 26 1.93 0.32 4.23
N ASN A 27 2.58 -0.19 3.20
CA ASN A 27 3.95 0.15 2.92
C ASN A 27 4.00 1.34 1.93
N LEU A 28 4.85 2.32 2.25
CA LEU A 28 5.01 3.57 1.51
C LEU A 28 6.45 3.69 1.03
N TYR A 29 6.65 3.81 -0.27
CA TYR A 29 7.99 3.87 -0.85
C TYR A 29 8.06 4.84 -2.03
N ASP A 30 9.25 5.41 -2.23
CA ASP A 30 9.58 6.16 -3.45
C ASP A 30 9.80 5.16 -4.58
N ASP A 31 9.03 5.27 -5.65
CA ASP A 31 9.13 4.37 -6.81
C ASP A 31 10.23 4.78 -7.82
N GLY A 32 11.05 5.78 -7.46
CA GLY A 32 12.16 6.28 -8.27
C GLY A 32 11.77 7.33 -9.31
N ASN A 33 10.47 7.65 -9.47
CA ASN A 33 9.99 8.65 -10.43
C ASN A 33 9.55 9.97 -9.76
N ARG A 34 10.14 10.28 -8.60
CA ARG A 34 9.73 11.39 -7.71
C ARG A 34 8.29 11.21 -7.23
N THR A 35 7.82 9.97 -7.26
CA THR A 35 6.44 9.57 -7.03
C THR A 35 6.41 8.59 -5.86
N TRP A 36 5.53 8.84 -4.89
CA TRP A 36 5.31 7.89 -3.80
C TRP A 36 4.24 6.88 -4.19
N SER A 37 4.54 5.61 -3.94
CA SER A 37 3.66 4.47 -4.10
C SER A 37 3.21 3.96 -2.74
N MET A 38 1.99 3.43 -2.70
CA MET A 38 1.44 2.75 -1.53
C MET A 38 0.96 1.37 -1.94
N GLU A 39 1.44 0.36 -1.23
CA GLU A 39 0.99 -1.03 -1.32
C GLU A 39 0.30 -1.44 -0.02
N LEU A 40 -0.54 -2.47 -0.11
CA LEU A 40 -1.18 -3.11 1.03
C LEU A 40 -0.68 -4.54 1.13
N VAL A 41 -0.13 -4.87 2.29
CA VAL A 41 0.42 -6.20 2.58
C VAL A 41 -0.42 -6.87 3.67
N GLY A 42 -0.81 -8.11 3.44
CA GLY A 42 -1.38 -9.01 4.44
C GLY A 42 -0.29 -9.85 5.07
N THR A 43 -0.27 -9.95 6.39
CA THR A 43 0.83 -10.54 7.17
C THR A 43 0.32 -11.61 8.13
N GLU A 44 1.13 -12.63 8.38
CA GLU A 44 0.82 -13.72 9.32
C GLU A 44 1.24 -13.44 10.76
N GLN A 45 1.84 -12.28 11.01
CA GLN A 45 2.28 -11.85 12.33
C GLN A 45 1.89 -10.40 12.59
N PHE A 46 1.71 -10.07 13.87
CA PHE A 46 1.63 -8.69 14.35
C PHE A 46 2.31 -8.63 15.70
N ASP A 47 3.26 -7.70 15.84
CA ASP A 47 4.02 -7.54 17.06
C ASP A 47 4.27 -6.05 17.31
N LEU A 48 3.91 -5.55 18.50
CA LEU A 48 4.12 -4.14 18.86
C LEU A 48 5.59 -3.83 19.17
N GLU A 49 6.38 -4.85 19.51
CA GLU A 49 7.78 -4.70 19.93
C GLU A 49 8.77 -5.08 18.82
N ASN A 50 8.30 -5.67 17.72
CA ASN A 50 9.12 -6.09 16.59
C ASN A 50 8.62 -5.49 15.28
N GLU A 51 9.13 -4.33 14.88
CA GLU A 51 8.76 -3.59 13.67
C GLU A 51 8.87 -4.40 12.36
N ASP A 52 9.69 -5.47 12.35
CA ASP A 52 9.86 -6.35 11.19
C ASP A 52 8.66 -7.32 11.01
N TRP A 53 7.65 -7.31 11.89
CA TRP A 53 6.44 -8.13 11.75
C TRP A 53 5.79 -7.98 10.37
N ALA A 54 5.89 -6.77 9.79
CA ALA A 54 5.35 -6.47 8.47
C ALA A 54 6.03 -7.25 7.33
N CYS A 55 7.22 -7.78 7.55
CA CYS A 55 7.96 -8.59 6.59
C CYS A 55 7.48 -10.06 6.54
N CYS A 56 6.69 -10.52 7.50
CA CYS A 56 6.00 -11.81 7.46
C CYS A 56 4.80 -11.77 6.50
N GLU A 57 5.07 -11.38 5.26
CA GLU A 57 4.10 -11.20 4.19
C GLU A 57 3.52 -12.55 3.73
N VAL A 58 2.20 -12.63 3.72
CA VAL A 58 1.44 -13.73 3.10
C VAL A 58 1.06 -13.35 1.67
N THR A 59 0.70 -12.08 1.45
CA THR A 59 0.28 -11.57 0.13
C THR A 59 0.37 -10.04 0.09
N ASP A 60 0.69 -9.49 -1.07
CA ASP A 60 0.61 -8.06 -1.39
C ASP A 60 -0.69 -7.69 -2.12
N PHE A 61 -1.61 -8.65 -2.28
CA PHE A 61 -2.85 -8.50 -3.04
C PHE A 61 -2.65 -7.97 -4.48
N GLY A 62 -1.46 -8.14 -5.07
CA GLY A 62 -1.11 -7.59 -6.38
C GLY A 62 -0.89 -6.07 -6.38
N THR A 63 -0.86 -5.43 -5.21
CA THR A 63 -0.75 -3.98 -5.06
C THR A 63 0.67 -3.47 -5.26
N ARG A 64 1.68 -4.31 -5.08
CA ARG A 64 3.07 -3.96 -5.41
C ARG A 64 3.25 -3.72 -6.91
N GLN A 65 2.56 -4.49 -7.75
CA GLN A 65 2.56 -4.30 -9.19
C GLN A 65 1.57 -3.19 -9.61
N ASN A 66 0.55 -2.90 -8.79
CA ASN A 66 -0.49 -1.91 -9.07
C ASN A 66 -0.80 -1.00 -7.84
N PRO A 67 0.13 -0.12 -7.43
CA PRO A 67 -0.01 0.68 -6.21
C PRO A 67 -1.03 1.82 -6.34
N LEU A 68 -1.59 2.31 -5.23
CA LEU A 68 -2.66 3.33 -5.23
C LEU A 68 -2.20 4.70 -5.78
N PHE A 69 -0.92 5.04 -5.70
CA PHE A 69 -0.45 6.34 -6.17
C PHE A 69 0.89 6.28 -6.87
N LYS A 70 1.08 7.24 -7.76
CA LYS A 70 2.38 7.82 -8.12
C LYS A 70 2.34 9.27 -7.65
N ILE A 71 2.58 9.57 -6.38
CA ILE A 71 2.51 10.95 -5.84
C ILE A 71 3.73 11.73 -6.29
N GLY A 72 3.68 12.19 -7.54
CA GLY A 72 4.73 12.95 -8.21
C GLY A 72 4.56 14.42 -7.99
N ASN A 73 5.63 15.12 -7.64
CA ASN A 73 5.65 16.58 -7.56
C ASN A 73 5.06 17.18 -8.85
N ARG A 74 3.76 17.50 -8.85
CA ARG A 74 3.17 18.33 -9.89
C ARG A 74 3.88 19.66 -9.72
N ARG A 75 4.91 19.90 -10.55
CA ARG A 75 5.27 21.27 -10.91
C ARG A 75 3.95 21.89 -11.36
N LEU A 76 3.34 22.68 -10.48
CA LEU A 76 2.57 23.82 -10.91
C LEU A 76 3.53 24.56 -11.83
N SER A 77 3.38 24.41 -13.15
CA SER A 77 4.01 25.33 -14.06
C SER A 77 3.33 26.66 -13.76
N MET A 78 3.99 27.47 -12.93
CA MET A 78 3.81 28.90 -12.99
C MET A 78 4.13 29.26 -14.45
N ARG A 79 3.08 29.39 -15.26
CA ARG A 79 3.18 30.09 -16.53
C ARG A 79 3.68 31.49 -16.17
N ARG A 80 4.92 31.79 -16.54
CA ARG A 80 5.41 33.16 -16.59
C ARG A 80 4.64 33.92 -17.65
#